data_AF-A0A3L6J938-F1
#
_entry.id   AF-A0A3L6J938-F1
#
_cell.length_a   1.000
_cell.length_b   1.000
_cell.length_c   1.000
_cell.angle_alpha   90.00
_cell.angle_beta   90.00
_cell.angle_gamma   90.00
#
_symmetry.space_group_name_H-M   'P 1'
#
loop_
_entity.id
_entity.type
_entity.pdbx_description
1 polymer ?
#
loop_
_entity_poly.entity_id
_entity_poly.type
_entity_poly.pdbx_seq_one_letter_code
_entity_poly.pdbx_strand_id
1 'polypeptide(L)'
;MKNEQVIDELNSLLKFLNEQLDEIKALHEKFLVALTGVLRLANDDDSLLTKLHGEPENLKSYLIQMAMRMSDTTTQSYETIRKKIETIIGSTPTDRKS
;
A
#
# COMPACT_ATOMS: atom_id res chain seq x y z
N MET A 1 1.44 34.43 5.96
CA MET A 1 1.24 34.38 4.48
C MET A 1 2.02 33.25 3.80
N LYS A 2 3.36 33.28 3.67
CA LYS A 2 4.09 32.18 2.98
C LYS A 2 3.96 30.83 3.71
N ASN A 3 4.06 30.83 5.04
CA ASN A 3 3.93 29.60 5.84
C ASN A 3 2.52 29.00 5.80
N GLU A 4 1.48 29.84 5.70
CA GLU A 4 0.09 29.37 5.60
C GLU A 4 -0.16 28.69 4.24
N GLN A 5 0.33 29.28 3.15
CA GLN A 5 0.27 28.63 1.83
C GLN A 5 0.99 27.29 1.81
N VAL A 6 2.18 27.19 2.43
CA VAL A 6 2.91 25.93 2.55
C VAL A 6 2.12 24.90 3.36
N ILE A 7 1.48 25.30 4.46
CA ILE A 7 0.63 24.41 5.26
C ILE A 7 -0.58 23.92 4.44
N ASP A 8 -1.21 24.80 3.68
CA ASP A 8 -2.35 24.45 2.82
C ASP A 8 -1.95 23.46 1.71
N GLU A 9 -0.80 23.68 1.07
CA GLU A 9 -0.24 22.75 0.08
C GLU A 9 0.09 21.39 0.69
N LEU A 10 0.68 21.35 1.89
CA LEU A 10 0.98 20.10 2.59
C LEU A 10 -0.29 19.35 3.01
N ASN A 11 -1.34 20.07 3.43
CA ASN A 11 -2.64 19.46 3.72
C ASN A 11 -3.30 18.90 2.45
N SER A 12 -3.19 19.61 1.32
CA SER A 12 -3.66 19.11 0.02
C SER A 12 -2.90 17.84 -0.38
N LEU A 13 -1.58 17.83 -0.20
CA LEU A 13 -0.75 16.65 -0.46
C LEU A 13 -1.13 15.47 0.44
N LEU A 14 -1.42 15.69 1.72
CA LEU A 14 -1.93 14.66 2.63
C LEU A 14 -3.26 14.09 2.15
N LYS A 15 -4.19 14.95 1.73
CA LYS A 15 -5.48 14.50 1.19
C LYS A 15 -5.28 13.62 -0.04
N PHE A 16 -4.48 14.07 -1.00
CA PHE A 16 -4.15 13.31 -2.20
C PHE A 16 -3.50 11.96 -1.87
N LEU A 17 -2.53 11.95 -0.95
CA LEU A 17 -1.88 10.72 -0.49
C LEU A 17 -2.87 9.74 0.13
N ASN A 18 -3.82 10.20 0.95
CA ASN A 18 -4.87 9.34 1.53
C ASN A 18 -5.74 8.70 0.43
N GLU A 19 -6.20 9.50 -0.54
CA GLU A 19 -7.01 9.01 -1.67
C GLU A 19 -6.25 7.93 -2.47
N GLN A 20 -4.96 8.15 -2.72
CA GLN A 20 -4.10 7.16 -3.40
C GLN A 20 -3.90 5.88 -2.58
N LEU A 21 -3.77 5.97 -1.25
CA LEU A 21 -3.66 4.79 -0.41
C LEU A 21 -4.93 3.93 -0.48
N ASP A 22 -6.10 4.56 -0.44
CA ASP A 22 -7.39 3.85 -0.50
C ASP A 22 -7.56 3.13 -1.85
N GLU A 23 -7.18 3.79 -2.96
CA GLU A 23 -7.15 3.16 -4.29
C GLU A 23 -6.21 1.96 -4.33
N ILE A 24 -4.99 2.10 -3.80
CA ILE A 24 -4.00 1.03 -3.79
C ILE A 24 -4.45 -0.15 -2.92
N LYS A 25 -5.05 0.11 -1.75
CA LYS A 25 -5.62 -0.95 -0.89
C LYS A 25 -6.71 -1.72 -1.62
N ALA A 26 -7.64 -1.03 -2.28
CA ALA A 26 -8.68 -1.66 -3.07
C ALA A 26 -8.11 -2.52 -4.22
N LEU A 27 -7.02 -2.08 -4.86
CA LEU A 27 -6.31 -2.87 -5.88
C LEU A 27 -5.62 -4.11 -5.28
N HIS A 28 -4.97 -3.99 -4.11
CA HIS A 28 -4.36 -5.13 -3.42
C HIS A 28 -5.40 -6.19 -3.03
N GLU A 29 -6.56 -5.78 -2.52
CA GLU A 29 -7.66 -6.69 -2.21
C GLU A 29 -8.15 -7.44 -3.46
N LYS A 30 -8.42 -6.72 -4.54
CA LYS A 30 -8.81 -7.32 -5.83
C LYS A 30 -7.75 -8.28 -6.35
N PHE A 31 -6.47 -7.91 -6.25
CA PHE A 31 -5.37 -8.77 -6.66
C PHE A 31 -5.32 -10.06 -5.82
N LEU A 32 -5.50 -9.98 -4.50
CA LEU A 32 -5.51 -11.15 -3.63
C LEU A 32 -6.68 -12.09 -3.96
N VAL A 33 -7.86 -11.56 -4.25
CA VAL A 33 -9.03 -12.33 -4.71
C VAL A 33 -8.73 -13.01 -6.05
N ALA A 34 -8.14 -12.29 -7.01
CA ALA A 34 -7.75 -12.85 -8.29
C ALA A 34 -6.69 -13.95 -8.16
N LEU A 35 -5.65 -13.71 -7.35
CA LEU A 35 -4.57 -14.65 -7.08
C LEU A 35 -5.11 -15.93 -6.45
N THR A 36 -5.93 -15.83 -5.40
CA THR A 36 -6.54 -17.00 -4.76
C THR A 36 -7.45 -17.78 -5.71
N GLY A 37 -8.19 -17.08 -6.59
CA GLY A 37 -8.97 -17.70 -7.66
C GLY A 37 -8.11 -18.49 -8.65
N VAL A 38 -7.01 -17.88 -9.13
CA VAL A 38 -6.06 -18.54 -10.04
C VAL A 38 -5.38 -19.74 -9.37
N LEU A 39 -4.93 -19.60 -8.13
CA LEU A 39 -4.30 -20.70 -7.39
C LEU A 39 -5.24 -21.87 -7.13
N ARG A 40 -6.54 -21.60 -6.94
CA ARG A 40 -7.56 -22.64 -6.83
C ARG A 40 -7.74 -23.40 -8.15
N LEU A 41 -7.84 -22.68 -9.28
CA LEU A 41 -7.98 -23.29 -10.62
C LEU A 41 -6.72 -24.06 -11.04
N ALA A 42 -5.54 -23.54 -10.72
CA ALA A 42 -4.26 -24.20 -11.00
C ALA A 42 -4.08 -25.50 -10.18
N ASN A 43 -4.86 -25.68 -9.12
CA ASN A 43 -4.86 -26.89 -8.33
C ASN A 43 -5.61 -28.05 -8.99
N ASP A 44 -6.54 -27.73 -9.89
CA ASP A 44 -7.28 -28.72 -10.66
C ASP A 44 -6.44 -29.26 -11.84
N ASP A 45 -5.32 -28.60 -12.17
CA ASP A 45 -4.38 -28.98 -13.24
C ASP A 45 -2.94 -29.07 -12.67
N ASP A 46 -2.71 -30.15 -11.90
CA ASP A 46 -1.51 -30.46 -11.09
C ASP A 46 -0.17 -30.34 -11.85
N SER A 47 -0.21 -30.32 -13.19
CA SER A 47 0.93 -30.30 -14.09
C SER A 47 1.64 -28.94 -14.22
N LEU A 48 0.96 -27.84 -13.86
CA LEU A 48 1.48 -26.47 -14.00
C LEU A 48 2.32 -26.05 -12.80
N LEU A 49 1.86 -26.35 -11.57
CA LEU A 49 2.53 -25.94 -10.34
C LEU A 49 3.78 -26.78 -10.05
N THR A 50 3.76 -28.07 -10.38
CA THR A 50 4.91 -28.98 -10.23
C THR A 50 6.12 -28.59 -11.09
N LYS A 51 5.91 -27.90 -12.23
CA LYS A 51 7.00 -27.43 -13.11
C LYS A 51 7.69 -26.16 -12.62
N LEU A 52 7.12 -25.46 -11.64
CA LEU A 52 7.58 -24.14 -11.17
C LEU A 52 8.49 -24.19 -9.91
N HIS A 53 9.10 -25.35 -9.63
CA HIS A 53 9.99 -25.63 -8.48
C HIS A 53 9.31 -25.69 -7.10
N GLY A 54 8.90 -26.89 -6.67
CA GLY A 54 8.56 -27.24 -5.29
C GLY A 54 7.15 -27.81 -5.10
N GLU A 55 6.86 -28.34 -3.90
CA GLU A 55 5.50 -28.78 -3.54
C GLU A 55 4.49 -27.64 -3.80
N PRO A 56 3.44 -27.86 -4.61
CA PRO A 56 2.47 -26.83 -5.01
C PRO A 56 1.91 -25.98 -3.86
N GLU A 57 1.72 -26.58 -2.68
CA GLU A 57 1.24 -25.90 -1.48
C GLU A 57 2.22 -24.85 -0.93
N ASN A 58 3.53 -25.11 -1.03
CA ASN A 58 4.55 -24.16 -0.61
C ASN A 58 4.60 -22.94 -1.55
N LEU A 59 4.42 -23.16 -2.86
CA LEU A 59 4.38 -22.07 -3.84
C LEU A 59 3.15 -21.18 -3.65
N LYS A 60 1.97 -21.77 -3.42
CA LYS A 60 0.75 -20.99 -3.11
C LYS A 60 0.91 -20.15 -1.87
N SER A 61 1.37 -20.78 -0.78
CA SER A 61 1.60 -20.11 0.49
C SER A 61 2.59 -18.96 0.34
N TYR A 62 3.67 -19.18 -0.43
CA TYR A 62 4.64 -18.14 -0.75
C TYR A 62 4.04 -16.97 -1.53
N LEU A 63 3.25 -17.23 -2.59
CA LEU A 63 2.63 -16.20 -3.41
C LEU A 63 1.62 -15.36 -2.61
N ILE A 64 0.82 -15.99 -1.75
CA ILE A 64 -0.11 -15.29 -0.84
C ILE A 64 0.67 -14.42 0.16
N GLN A 65 1.72 -14.96 0.79
CA GLN A 65 2.56 -14.21 1.71
C GLN A 65 3.25 -13.03 1.03
N MET A 66 3.71 -13.20 -0.22
CA MET A 66 4.31 -12.11 -1.00
C MET A 66 3.29 -11.00 -1.28
N ALA A 67 2.07 -11.35 -1.68
CA ALA A 67 0.99 -10.40 -1.93
C ALA A 67 0.63 -9.60 -0.67
N MET A 68 0.52 -10.27 0.48
CA MET A 68 0.30 -9.63 1.78
C MET A 68 1.46 -8.68 2.12
N ARG A 69 2.71 -9.15 1.97
CA ARG A 69 3.89 -8.34 2.27
C ARG A 69 3.99 -7.09 1.38
N MET A 70 3.56 -7.18 0.13
CA MET A 70 3.46 -6.01 -0.75
C MET A 70 2.48 -4.97 -0.18
N SER A 71 1.29 -5.40 0.23
CA SER A 71 0.29 -4.52 0.85
C SER A 71 0.82 -3.85 2.13
N ASP A 72 1.47 -4.62 3.00
CA ASP A 72 2.06 -4.12 4.24
C ASP A 72 3.17 -3.10 3.97
N THR A 73 4.06 -3.41 3.03
CA THR A 73 5.19 -2.53 2.65
C THR A 73 4.68 -1.21 2.08
N THR A 74 3.66 -1.25 1.23
CA THR A 74 3.04 -0.04 0.68
C THR A 74 2.39 0.81 1.78
N THR A 75 1.64 0.17 2.68
CA THR A 75 1.00 0.86 3.81
C THR A 75 2.02 1.48 4.76
N GLN A 76 3.11 0.77 5.07
CA GLN A 76 4.17 1.29 5.92
C GLN A 76 4.93 2.45 5.28
N SER A 77 5.15 2.39 3.96
CA SER A 77 5.78 3.47 3.20
C SER A 77 4.90 4.72 3.21
N TYR A 78 3.60 4.54 3.00
CA TYR A 78 2.61 5.62 3.13
C TYR A 78 2.65 6.27 4.52
N GLU A 79 2.54 5.47 5.58
CA GLU A 79 2.53 5.99 6.97
C GLU A 79 3.81 6.75 7.31
N THR A 80 4.94 6.32 6.75
CA THR A 80 6.21 7.04 6.90
C THR A 80 6.17 8.42 6.25
N ILE A 81 5.63 8.52 5.02
CA ILE A 81 5.50 9.80 4.30
C ILE A 81 4.51 10.71 5.02
N ARG A 82 3.34 10.18 5.39
CA ARG A 82 2.30 10.88 6.14
C ARG A 82 2.86 11.52 7.41
N LYS A 83 3.53 10.73 8.26
CA LYS A 83 4.13 11.23 9.50
C LYS A 83 5.17 12.33 9.27
N LYS A 84 5.96 12.23 8.19
CA LYS A 84 6.91 13.29 7.82
C LYS A 84 6.19 14.59 7.47
N ILE A 85 5.12 14.52 6.69
CA ILE A 85 4.34 15.71 6.32
C ILE A 85 3.66 16.31 7.56
N GLU A 86 3.03 15.49 8.41
CA GLU A 86 2.42 15.94 9.66
C GLU A 86 3.45 16.61 10.59
N THR A 87 4.68 16.10 10.64
CA THR A 87 5.79 16.69 11.41
C THR A 87 6.17 18.06 10.86
N ILE A 88 6.24 18.22 9.53
CA ILE A 88 6.55 19.51 8.88
C ILE A 88 5.45 20.53 9.20
N ILE A 89 4.18 20.14 9.09
CA ILE A 89 3.04 21.00 9.42
C ILE A 89 3.14 21.45 10.89
N GLY A 90 3.33 20.51 11.82
CA GLY A 90 3.41 20.82 13.26
C GLY A 90 4.62 21.66 13.67
N SER A 91 5.70 21.64 12.87
CA SER A 91 6.92 22.41 13.12
C SER A 91 6.92 23.78 12.44
N THR A 92 5.93 24.07 11.58
CA THR A 92 5.86 25.33 10.83
C THR A 92 5.22 26.42 11.69
N PRO A 93 5.91 27.55 11.96
CA PRO A 93 5.32 28.65 12.72
C PRO A 93 4.17 29.28 11.93
N THR A 94 2.95 29.17 12.44
CA THR A 94 1.82 30.00 12.00
C THR A 94 1.99 31.38 12.61
N ASP A 95 2.25 32.39 11.77
CA ASP A 95 2.26 33.81 12.17
C ASP A 95 0.86 34.24 12.65
N ARG A 96 0.46 33.83 13.86
CA ARG A 96 -0.61 34.51 14.59
C ARG A 96 0.01 35.76 15.20
N LYS A 97 -0.07 36.87 14.47
CA LYS A 97 0.19 38.19 15.04
C LYS A 97 -0.71 38.41 16.26
N SER A 98 -0.09 38.83 17.36
CA SER A 98 -0.71 39.47 18.53
C SER A 98 -1.64 40.62 18.15
#